data_AF-A0A9D9XDR7-F1
#
_entry.id   AF-A0A9D9XDR7-F1
#
_cell.length_a   1.000
_cell.length_b   1.000
_cell.length_c   1.000
_cell.angle_alpha   90.00
_cell.angle_beta   90.00
_cell.angle_gamma   90.00
#
_symmetry.space_group_name_H-M   'P 1'
#
loop_
_entity.id
_entity.type
_entity.pdbx_description
1 polymer ?
#
loop_
_entity_poly.entity_id
_entity_poly.type
_entity_poly.pdbx_seq_one_letter_code
_entity_poly.pdbx_strand_id
1 'polypeptide(L)'
;MTLHIQTIFIEEKTAFAATMYNWLVESGFNVVPFDNSNEQQENIDAVVLFHENHNFDKRVSELRDTFDRLQVASHKIDLSGTMNVALSHLSLFFDRTKCKNVLFLGSDNLKNHPKLAVFQEKWNL
;
A
#
# COMPACT_ATOMS: atom_id res chain seq x y z
N MET A 1 -2.64 8.63 13.62
CA MET A 1 -1.33 9.19 14.02
C MET A 1 -0.15 8.36 13.48
N THR A 2 -0.09 8.14 12.17
CA THR A 2 1.09 7.62 11.44
C THR A 2 2.11 8.75 11.20
N LEU A 3 2.52 9.44 12.26
CA LEU A 3 3.46 10.58 12.20
C LEU A 3 4.86 10.22 11.66
N HIS A 4 5.11 8.95 11.34
CA HIS A 4 6.39 8.43 10.90
C HIS A 4 6.49 8.26 9.38
N ILE A 5 5.37 8.15 8.66
CA ILE A 5 5.39 7.95 7.20
C ILE A 5 5.83 9.26 6.55
N GLN A 6 6.95 9.22 5.83
CA GLN A 6 7.52 10.36 5.12
C GLN A 6 7.22 10.28 3.63
N THR A 7 7.35 9.10 3.03
CA THR A 7 7.15 8.90 1.59
C THR A 7 6.34 7.64 1.33
N ILE A 8 5.36 7.76 0.44
CA ILE A 8 4.59 6.62 -0.06
C ILE A 8 4.98 6.38 -1.52
N PHE A 9 5.46 5.18 -1.82
CA PHE A 9 5.81 4.74 -3.16
C PHE A 9 4.60 4.05 -3.80
N ILE A 10 4.34 4.34 -5.08
CA ILE A 10 3.20 3.80 -5.84
C ILE A 10 3.62 3.50 -7.28
N GLU A 11 3.21 2.36 -7.84
CA GLU A 11 3.48 2.02 -9.26
C GLU A 11 2.71 2.91 -10.23
N GLU A 12 3.32 3.50 -11.26
CA GLU A 12 2.58 4.41 -12.16
C GLU A 12 1.63 3.71 -13.16
N LYS A 13 1.86 2.42 -13.44
CA LYS A 13 1.28 1.76 -14.62
C LYS A 13 -0.09 1.14 -14.41
N THR A 14 -0.65 1.23 -13.19
CA THR A 14 -1.90 0.56 -12.83
C THR A 14 -2.98 1.59 -12.50
N ALA A 15 -4.22 1.30 -12.88
CA ALA A 15 -5.37 2.14 -12.61
C ALA A 15 -5.71 2.20 -11.11
N PHE A 16 -5.46 1.11 -10.37
CA PHE A 16 -5.49 1.13 -8.91
C PHE A 16 -4.51 2.18 -8.36
N ALA A 17 -3.27 2.14 -8.84
CA ALA A 17 -2.25 3.04 -8.35
C ALA A 17 -2.51 4.50 -8.70
N ALA A 18 -3.01 4.81 -9.90
CA ALA A 18 -3.44 6.16 -10.24
C ALA A 18 -4.51 6.69 -9.27
N THR A 19 -5.45 5.83 -8.88
CA THR A 19 -6.51 6.17 -7.91
C THR A 19 -5.92 6.43 -6.52
N MET A 20 -4.99 5.58 -6.08
CA MET A 20 -4.31 5.74 -4.78
C MET A 20 -3.39 6.95 -4.75
N TYR A 21 -2.67 7.22 -5.85
CA TYR A 21 -1.80 8.37 -6.01
C TYR A 21 -2.57 9.66 -5.79
N ASN A 22 -3.66 9.85 -6.54
CA ASN A 22 -4.48 11.05 -6.44
C ASN A 22 -4.99 11.26 -5.02
N TRP A 23 -5.56 10.20 -4.42
CA TRP A 23 -6.08 10.26 -3.06
C TRP A 23 -5.00 10.60 -2.02
N LEU A 24 -3.81 9.98 -2.10
CA LEU A 24 -2.73 10.21 -1.15
C LEU A 24 -2.13 11.62 -1.27
N VAL A 25 -2.01 12.12 -2.50
CA VAL A 25 -1.59 13.51 -2.75
C VAL A 25 -2.63 14.49 -2.22
N GLU A 26 -3.92 14.26 -2.47
CA GLU A 26 -5.02 15.07 -1.92
C GLU A 26 -5.04 15.05 -0.38
N SER A 27 -4.63 13.93 0.22
CA SER A 27 -4.51 13.75 1.67
C SER A 27 -3.25 14.39 2.26
N GLY A 28 -2.36 14.97 1.43
CA GLY A 28 -1.17 15.69 1.86
C GLY A 28 0.09 14.84 2.05
N PHE A 29 0.12 13.59 1.58
CA PHE A 29 1.31 12.75 1.62
C PHE A 29 2.29 13.08 0.49
N ASN A 30 3.58 12.89 0.75
CA ASN A 30 4.59 12.88 -0.31
C ASN A 30 4.54 11.52 -1.03
N VAL A 31 4.04 11.53 -2.26
CA VAL A 31 3.88 10.33 -3.08
C VAL A 31 4.89 10.33 -4.21
N VAL A 32 5.69 9.26 -4.29
CA VAL A 32 6.77 9.10 -5.28
C VAL A 32 6.47 7.90 -6.17
N PRO A 33 6.69 7.98 -7.48
CA PRO A 33 6.54 6.84 -8.36
C PRO A 33 7.57 5.74 -8.05
N PHE A 34 7.08 4.51 -7.96
CA PHE A 34 7.90 3.33 -7.78
C PHE A 34 8.39 2.82 -9.14
N ASP A 35 9.71 2.81 -9.33
CA ASP A 35 10.37 2.40 -10.58
C ASP A 35 11.01 1.00 -10.49
N ASN A 36 10.96 0.37 -9.32
CA ASN A 36 11.54 -0.95 -9.06
C ASN A 36 13.07 -1.00 -9.25
N SER A 37 13.77 0.12 -9.13
CA SER A 37 15.23 0.17 -9.03
C SER A 37 15.72 -0.41 -7.70
N ASN A 38 16.94 -0.92 -7.68
CA ASN A 38 17.54 -1.49 -6.45
C ASN A 38 17.63 -0.43 -5.33
N GLU A 39 17.94 0.83 -5.68
CA GLU A 39 18.01 1.92 -4.71
C GLU A 39 16.66 2.16 -4.02
N GLN A 40 15.56 2.18 -4.79
CA GLN A 40 14.23 2.30 -4.20
C GLN A 40 13.85 1.07 -3.37
N GLN A 41 14.16 -0.14 -3.85
CA GLN A 41 13.88 -1.37 -3.12
C GLN A 41 14.56 -1.41 -1.75
N GLU A 42 15.82 -0.98 -1.66
CA GLU A 42 16.58 -0.90 -0.40
C GLU A 42 16.06 0.21 0.52
N ASN A 43 15.47 1.26 -0.03
CA ASN A 43 14.94 2.39 0.73
C ASN A 43 13.50 2.15 1.24
N ILE A 44 12.82 1.09 0.81
CA ILE A 44 11.46 0.75 1.26
C ILE A 44 11.51 0.00 2.60
N ASP A 45 10.93 0.59 3.63
CA ASP A 45 10.86 0.02 4.97
C ASP A 45 9.71 -0.99 5.12
N ALA A 46 8.62 -0.78 4.36
CA ALA A 46 7.41 -1.57 4.47
C ALA A 46 6.60 -1.62 3.16
N VAL A 47 5.87 -2.72 2.96
CA VAL A 47 4.98 -2.90 1.80
C VAL A 47 3.56 -3.16 2.29
N VAL A 48 2.59 -2.42 1.73
CA VAL A 48 1.16 -2.62 1.94
C VAL A 48 0.54 -3.17 0.66
N LEU A 49 -0.02 -4.38 0.76
CA LEU A 49 -0.58 -5.16 -0.33
C LEU A 49 -2.11 -5.17 -0.22
N PHE A 50 -2.79 -4.47 -1.11
CA PHE A 50 -4.24 -4.48 -1.23
C PHE A 50 -4.68 -5.65 -2.11
N HIS A 51 -5.72 -6.36 -1.67
CA HIS A 51 -6.32 -7.45 -2.44
C HIS A 51 -7.80 -7.62 -2.13
N GLU A 52 -8.46 -8.43 -2.94
CA GLU A 52 -9.80 -8.95 -2.68
C GLU A 52 -9.72 -10.48 -2.75
N ASN A 53 -10.05 -11.19 -1.66
CA ASN A 53 -10.06 -12.66 -1.62
C ASN A 53 -8.72 -13.31 -2.08
N HIS A 54 -7.59 -12.75 -1.67
CA HIS A 54 -6.24 -13.17 -2.08
C HIS A 54 -5.97 -13.11 -3.59
N ASN A 55 -6.74 -12.34 -4.35
CA ASN A 55 -6.51 -12.14 -5.77
C ASN A 55 -5.40 -11.12 -6.03
N PHE A 56 -4.19 -11.62 -6.31
CA PHE A 56 -3.03 -10.82 -6.66
C PHE A 56 -2.71 -10.99 -8.14
N ASP A 57 -2.53 -9.88 -8.84
CA ASP A 57 -2.00 -9.92 -10.20
C ASP A 57 -0.57 -10.44 -10.20
N LYS A 58 -0.11 -10.97 -11.34
CA LYS A 58 1.24 -11.53 -11.49
C LYS A 58 2.31 -10.52 -11.05
N ARG A 59 2.15 -9.25 -11.44
CA ARG A 59 3.06 -8.15 -11.09
C ARG A 59 3.16 -7.93 -9.58
N VAL A 60 2.02 -7.89 -8.89
CA VAL A 60 1.97 -7.72 -7.42
C VAL A 60 2.61 -8.92 -6.72
N SER A 61 2.41 -10.14 -7.25
CA SER A 61 3.03 -11.36 -6.71
C SER A 61 4.55 -11.34 -6.87
N GLU A 62 5.07 -10.95 -8.04
CA GLU A 62 6.52 -10.82 -8.29
C GLU A 62 7.19 -9.80 -7.36
N LEU A 63 6.55 -8.64 -7.14
CA LEU A 63 7.04 -7.62 -6.23
C LEU A 63 7.01 -8.11 -4.78
N ARG A 64 5.90 -8.73 -4.38
CA ARG A 64 5.80 -9.34 -3.06
C ARG A 64 6.94 -10.34 -2.81
N ASP A 65 7.19 -11.26 -3.74
CA ASP A 65 8.26 -12.25 -3.59
C ASP A 65 9.64 -11.59 -3.51
N THR A 66 9.81 -10.44 -4.16
CA THR A 66 11.04 -9.64 -4.09
C THR A 66 11.23 -9.03 -2.71
N PHE A 67 10.22 -8.37 -2.16
CA PHE A 67 10.28 -7.77 -0.82
C PHE A 67 10.30 -8.80 0.31
N ASP A 68 9.64 -9.96 0.12
CA ASP A 68 9.74 -11.10 1.04
C ASP A 68 11.20 -11.62 1.09
N ARG A 69 11.93 -11.66 -0.03
CA ARG A 69 13.37 -12.00 -0.07
C ARG A 69 14.25 -10.95 0.60
N LEU A 70 13.89 -9.67 0.47
CA LEU A 70 14.59 -8.55 1.12
C LEU A 70 14.24 -8.43 2.62
N GLN A 71 13.38 -9.32 3.14
CA GLN A 71 12.91 -9.30 4.53
C GLN A 71 12.23 -7.99 4.94
N VAL A 72 11.64 -7.29 3.97
CA VAL A 72 10.89 -6.06 4.20
C VAL A 72 9.55 -6.39 4.84
N ALA A 73 9.13 -5.61 5.81
CA ALA A 73 7.87 -5.84 6.51
C ALA A 73 6.69 -5.70 5.53
N SER A 74 5.86 -6.72 5.39
CA SER A 74 4.69 -6.70 4.50
C SER A 74 3.37 -6.80 5.27
N HIS A 75 2.38 -6.01 4.86
CA HIS A 75 1.03 -6.04 5.40
C HIS A 75 0.01 -6.24 4.28
N LYS A 76 -0.97 -7.13 4.49
CA LYS A 76 -2.01 -7.43 3.50
C LYS A 76 -3.34 -6.86 3.97
N ILE A 77 -3.98 -6.10 3.09
CA ILE A 77 -5.30 -5.52 3.31
C ILE A 77 -6.29 -6.24 2.41
N ASP A 78 -7.22 -6.96 3.04
CA ASP A 78 -8.33 -7.60 2.33
C ASP A 78 -9.54 -6.67 2.28
N LEU A 79 -9.86 -6.17 1.08
CA LEU A 79 -11.02 -5.33 0.84
C LEU A 79 -12.33 -6.14 0.85
N SER A 80 -12.30 -7.47 0.73
CA SER A 80 -13.52 -8.29 0.91
C SER A 80 -13.92 -8.43 2.38
N GLY A 81 -12.96 -8.25 3.30
CA GLY A 81 -13.15 -8.33 4.75
C GLY A 81 -13.81 -7.10 5.40
N THR A 82 -13.80 -7.08 6.73
CA THR A 82 -14.38 -5.98 7.52
C THR A 82 -13.46 -4.76 7.52
N MET A 83 -14.00 -3.60 7.13
CA MET A 83 -13.23 -2.35 7.02
C MET A 83 -12.51 -1.96 8.31
N ASN A 84 -13.18 -2.08 9.47
CA ASN A 84 -12.60 -1.75 10.76
C ASN A 84 -11.38 -2.63 11.09
N VAL A 85 -11.39 -3.90 10.67
CA VAL A 85 -10.25 -4.81 10.86
C VAL A 85 -9.09 -4.38 9.97
N ALA A 86 -9.35 -4.09 8.70
CA ALA A 86 -8.34 -3.59 7.77
C ALA A 86 -7.64 -2.33 8.29
N LEU A 87 -8.41 -1.32 8.73
CA LEU A 87 -7.88 -0.06 9.25
C LEU A 87 -7.12 -0.24 10.56
N SER A 88 -7.67 -1.02 11.51
CA SER A 88 -7.01 -1.25 12.81
C SER A 88 -5.70 -1.99 12.65
N HIS A 89 -5.66 -3.02 11.80
CA HIS A 89 -4.46 -3.79 11.54
C HIS A 89 -3.40 -2.97 10.80
N LEU A 90 -3.81 -2.11 9.87
CA LEU A 90 -2.89 -1.20 9.19
C LEU A 90 -2.26 -0.19 10.16
N SER A 91 -3.06 0.41 11.05
CA SER A 91 -2.52 1.32 12.08
C SER A 91 -1.52 0.59 12.98
N LEU A 92 -1.87 -0.59 13.48
CA LEU A 92 -0.98 -1.40 14.31
C LEU A 92 0.30 -1.80 13.57
N PHE A 93 0.21 -2.07 12.27
CA PHE A 93 1.37 -2.38 11.45
C PHE A 93 2.34 -1.20 11.41
N PHE A 94 1.85 0.01 11.09
CA PHE A 94 2.68 1.20 11.05
C PHE A 94 3.25 1.59 12.41
N ASP A 95 2.49 1.43 13.48
CA ASP A 95 2.96 1.70 14.84
C ASP A 95 4.10 0.75 15.26
N ARG A 96 4.04 -0.52 14.79
CA ARG A 96 5.06 -1.54 15.08
C ARG A 96 6.31 -1.39 14.23
N THR A 97 6.16 -1.12 12.94
CA THR A 97 7.30 -1.01 12.01
C THR A 97 8.00 0.34 12.13
N LYS A 98 7.28 1.40 12.52
CA LYS A 98 7.76 2.78 12.50
C LYS A 98 8.40 3.17 11.15
N CYS A 99 7.89 2.60 10.08
CA CYS A 99 8.38 2.79 8.72
C CYS A 99 8.20 4.25 8.27
N LYS A 100 9.15 4.73 7.47
CA LYS A 100 9.13 6.07 6.86
C LYS A 100 8.78 6.00 5.38
N ASN A 101 9.31 4.99 4.71
CA ASN A 101 9.15 4.77 3.28
C ASN A 101 8.28 3.53 3.05
N VAL A 102 7.08 3.72 2.53
CA VAL A 102 6.10 2.64 2.40
C VAL A 102 5.70 2.47 0.95
N LEU A 103 5.74 1.25 0.43
CA LEU A 103 5.26 0.91 -0.90
C LEU A 103 3.82 0.39 -0.83
N PHE A 104 2.91 1.00 -1.60
CA PHE A 104 1.54 0.54 -1.75
C PHE A 104 1.38 -0.21 -3.07
N LEU A 105 0.87 -1.43 -3.01
CA LEU A 105 0.66 -2.32 -4.15
C LEU A 105 -0.77 -2.85 -4.14
N GLY A 106 -1.38 -2.96 -5.30
CA GLY A 106 -2.71 -3.55 -5.43
C GLY A 106 -2.99 -3.94 -6.88
N SER A 107 -3.86 -4.92 -7.04
CA SER A 107 -4.31 -5.40 -8.34
C SER A 107 -5.20 -4.37 -9.03
N ASP A 108 -5.17 -4.35 -10.36
CA ASP A 108 -5.90 -3.34 -11.16
C ASP A 108 -7.42 -3.44 -11.03
N ASN A 109 -7.90 -4.64 -10.73
CA ASN A 109 -9.31 -4.92 -10.49
C ASN A 109 -9.88 -4.18 -9.26
N LEU A 110 -9.03 -3.76 -8.32
CA LEU A 110 -9.45 -3.10 -7.08
C LEU A 110 -9.92 -1.66 -7.28
N LYS A 111 -9.60 -1.03 -8.42
CA LYS A 111 -9.95 0.38 -8.69
C LYS A 111 -11.46 0.66 -8.55
N ASN A 112 -12.29 -0.31 -8.93
CA ASN A 112 -13.74 -0.19 -8.92
C ASN A 112 -14.37 -0.79 -7.66
N HIS A 113 -13.55 -1.26 -6.70
CA HIS A 113 -14.05 -1.93 -5.53
C HIS A 113 -14.74 -0.90 -4.60
N PRO A 114 -16.02 -1.09 -4.21
CA PRO A 114 -16.78 -0.08 -3.48
C PRO A 114 -16.15 0.24 -2.11
N LYS A 115 -15.47 -0.74 -1.50
CA LYS A 115 -14.78 -0.53 -0.23
C LYS A 115 -13.45 0.23 -0.36
N LEU A 116 -12.91 0.44 -1.57
CA LEU A 116 -11.71 1.25 -1.74
C LEU A 116 -12.02 2.71 -1.35
N ALA A 117 -13.11 3.28 -1.85
CA ALA A 117 -13.55 4.63 -1.48
C ALA A 117 -13.82 4.74 0.04
N VAL A 118 -14.47 3.72 0.63
CA VAL A 118 -14.72 3.69 2.08
C VAL A 118 -13.41 3.61 2.88
N PHE A 119 -12.43 2.84 2.40
CA PHE A 119 -11.11 2.78 3.01
C PHE A 119 -10.44 4.16 2.96
N GLN A 120 -10.49 4.82 1.80
CA GLN A 120 -9.92 6.15 1.59
C GLN A 120 -10.52 7.22 2.51
N GLU A 121 -11.84 7.20 2.66
CA GLU A 121 -12.57 8.11 3.55
C GLU A 121 -12.28 7.85 5.04
N LYS A 122 -12.16 6.58 5.42
CA LYS A 122 -12.03 6.18 6.84
C LYS A 122 -10.60 6.10 7.32
N TRP A 123 -9.62 6.06 6.44
CA TRP A 123 -8.21 6.14 6.81
C TRP A 123 -7.85 7.59 7.17
N ASN A 124 -8.41 8.04 8.29
CA ASN A 124 -8.02 9.28 8.93
C ASN A 124 -6.72 9.04 9.69
N LEU A 125 -5.64 9.58 9.16
CA LEU A 125 -4.34 9.58 9.81
C LEU A 125 -4.14 10.76 10.74
#